data_AF-A0A2D6JQB6-F1
#
_entry.id   AF-A0A2D6JQB6-F1
#
_cell.length_a   1.000
_cell.length_b   1.000
_cell.length_c   1.000
_cell.angle_alpha   90.00
_cell.angle_beta   90.00
_cell.angle_gamma   90.00
#
_symmetry.space_group_name_H-M   'P 1'
#
loop_
_entity.id
_entity.type
_entity.pdbx_description
1 polymer ?
#
loop_
_entity_poly.entity_id
_entity_poly.type
_entity_poly.pdbx_seq_one_letter_code
_entity_poly.pdbx_strand_id
1 'polypeptide(L)'
;MPPFWPFKKKEPVAQIQEKAPAPIVYKRGEDPHARGGIETDAGAYKDALALFGGGSNKVEKATDQSVHYDGVTADSPPAEATENDTQKADVSEAGPEAFTWVHHTDGYHYKRNSDGSFAPTPHTKNEDGTYSPYS
;
A
#
# COMPACT_ATOMS: atom_id res chain seq x y z
N MET A 1 -27.09 -11.14 -60.82
CA MET A 1 -27.01 -9.85 -60.09
C MET A 1 -25.84 -9.90 -59.12
N PRO A 2 -25.21 -8.77 -58.76
CA PRO A 2 -24.24 -8.73 -57.66
C PRO A 2 -24.95 -8.98 -56.31
N PRO A 3 -24.28 -9.58 -55.31
CA PRO A 3 -24.86 -9.80 -53.98
C PRO A 3 -24.97 -8.49 -53.19
N PHE A 4 -26.07 -8.32 -52.45
CA PHE A 4 -26.26 -7.20 -51.54
C PHE A 4 -25.55 -7.47 -50.21
N TRP A 5 -24.36 -6.88 -50.00
CA TRP A 5 -23.73 -6.84 -48.68
C TRP A 5 -24.41 -5.79 -47.77
N PRO A 6 -24.73 -6.12 -46.50
CA PRO A 6 -25.45 -5.22 -45.58
C PRO A 6 -24.56 -4.13 -44.95
N PHE A 7 -23.35 -3.90 -45.47
CA PHE A 7 -22.45 -2.87 -44.98
C PHE A 7 -22.96 -1.48 -45.38
N LYS A 8 -23.69 -0.82 -44.48
CA LYS A 8 -24.00 0.61 -44.58
C LYS A 8 -22.71 1.38 -44.87
N LYS A 9 -22.75 2.29 -45.83
CA LYS A 9 -21.64 3.21 -46.12
C LYS A 9 -21.30 3.95 -44.82
N LYS A 10 -20.01 3.96 -44.45
CA LYS A 10 -19.55 4.59 -43.20
C LYS A 10 -20.01 6.05 -43.16
N GLU A 11 -20.64 6.44 -42.07
CA GLU A 11 -20.96 7.84 -41.81
C GLU A 11 -19.65 8.64 -41.70
N PRO A 12 -19.61 9.91 -42.14
CA PRO A 12 -18.43 10.74 -41.97
C PRO A 12 -18.16 10.90 -40.47
N VAL A 13 -16.96 10.51 -40.03
CA VAL A 13 -16.55 10.64 -38.62
C VAL A 13 -16.71 12.10 -38.20
N ALA A 14 -17.53 12.33 -37.17
CA ALA A 14 -17.79 13.66 -36.66
C ALA A 14 -16.45 14.31 -36.26
N GLN A 15 -16.10 15.41 -36.92
CA GLN A 15 -14.94 16.21 -36.55
C GLN A 15 -15.23 16.87 -35.19
N ILE A 16 -14.73 16.24 -34.13
CA ILE A 16 -14.78 16.79 -32.78
C ILE A 16 -14.05 18.13 -32.83
N GLN A 17 -14.79 19.23 -32.68
CA GLN A 17 -14.20 20.57 -32.56
C GLN A 17 -13.59 20.71 -31.16
N GLU A 18 -12.41 20.11 -30.98
CA GLU A 18 -11.62 20.30 -29.78
C GLU A 18 -11.24 21.78 -29.67
N LYS A 19 -11.81 22.43 -28.66
CA LYS A 19 -11.54 23.84 -28.38
C LYS A 19 -10.07 23.99 -28.00
N ALA A 20 -9.35 24.84 -28.73
CA ALA A 20 -7.94 25.11 -28.47
C ALA A 20 -7.68 25.41 -26.97
N PRO A 21 -6.63 24.85 -26.37
CA PRO A 21 -6.35 24.98 -24.94
C PRO A 21 -6.13 26.44 -24.55
N ALA A 22 -6.51 26.79 -23.32
CA ALA A 22 -6.32 28.14 -22.80
C ALA A 22 -4.82 28.48 -22.69
N PRO A 23 -4.37 29.68 -23.12
CA PRO A 23 -2.98 30.06 -23.00
C PRO A 23 -2.58 30.24 -21.53
N ILE A 24 -1.48 29.63 -21.12
CA ILE A 24 -0.93 29.75 -19.77
C ILE A 24 -0.23 31.12 -19.66
N VAL A 25 -0.78 32.01 -18.82
CA VAL A 25 -0.26 33.38 -18.63
C VAL A 25 0.40 33.52 -17.27
N TYR A 26 1.72 33.36 -17.23
CA TYR A 26 2.53 33.58 -16.02
C TYR A 26 2.50 35.04 -15.57
N LYS A 27 2.16 35.29 -14.31
CA LYS A 27 2.28 36.61 -13.68
C LYS A 27 3.65 36.76 -13.03
N ARG A 28 4.29 37.93 -13.22
CA ARG A 28 5.60 38.22 -12.63
C ARG A 28 5.45 38.42 -11.12
N GLY A 29 5.89 37.43 -10.34
CA GLY A 29 5.80 37.43 -8.87
C GLY A 29 4.91 36.32 -8.28
N GLU A 30 4.24 35.53 -9.12
CA GLU A 30 3.46 34.36 -8.72
C GLU A 30 4.32 33.10 -8.91
N ASP A 31 4.58 32.34 -7.84
CA ASP A 31 5.36 31.10 -7.92
C ASP A 31 4.48 29.95 -8.43
N PRO A 32 4.81 29.32 -9.58
CA PRO A 32 4.04 28.18 -10.09
C PRO A 32 4.09 26.93 -9.21
N HIS A 33 4.93 26.89 -8.17
CA HIS A 33 4.98 25.83 -7.16
C HIS A 33 4.32 26.21 -5.83
N ALA A 34 3.73 27.41 -5.73
CA ALA A 34 2.98 27.82 -4.56
C ALA A 34 1.80 26.85 -4.34
N ARG A 35 1.91 26.00 -3.32
CA ARG A 35 0.79 25.14 -2.91
C ARG A 35 -0.34 26.04 -2.44
N GLY A 36 -1.53 25.82 -2.99
CA GLY A 36 -2.74 26.51 -2.55
C GLY A 36 -2.98 26.31 -1.05
N GLY A 37 -3.79 27.19 -0.45
CA GLY A 37 -4.20 27.06 0.95
C GLY A 37 -4.80 25.68 1.19
N ILE A 38 -4.48 25.07 2.34
CA ILE A 38 -5.00 23.75 2.71
C ILE A 38 -6.47 23.92 3.10
N GLU A 39 -7.38 23.76 2.13
CA GLU A 39 -8.82 23.73 2.37
C GLU A 39 -9.19 22.43 3.09
N THR A 40 -9.24 22.48 4.42
CA THR A 40 -9.67 21.37 5.26
C THR A 40 -11.20 21.24 5.22
N ASP A 41 -11.72 20.47 4.25
CA ASP A 41 -13.14 20.12 4.26
C ASP A 41 -13.49 19.24 5.46
N ALA A 42 -14.26 19.81 6.39
CA ALA A 42 -14.76 19.14 7.58
C ALA A 42 -15.88 18.13 7.28
N GLY A 43 -16.44 18.12 6.06
CA GLY A 43 -17.28 17.05 5.51
C GLY A 43 -16.44 15.83 5.18
N ALA A 44 -15.56 15.93 4.18
CA ALA A 44 -14.65 14.85 3.77
C ALA A 44 -13.84 14.26 4.92
N TYR A 45 -13.41 15.07 5.91
CA TYR A 45 -12.75 14.57 7.11
C TYR A 45 -13.65 13.62 7.94
N LYS A 46 -14.93 13.95 8.12
CA LYS A 46 -15.89 13.08 8.84
C LYS A 46 -16.25 11.84 8.05
N ASP A 47 -16.41 11.96 6.74
CA ASP A 47 -16.70 10.82 5.86
C ASP A 47 -15.50 9.86 5.83
N ALA A 48 -14.26 10.37 5.82
CA ALA A 48 -13.05 9.56 5.98
C ALA A 48 -12.98 8.86 7.35
N LEU A 49 -13.35 9.54 8.45
CA LEU A 49 -13.46 8.90 9.77
C LEU A 49 -14.54 7.82 9.81
N ALA A 50 -15.65 7.98 9.07
CA ALA A 50 -16.72 6.97 8.97
C ALA A 50 -16.36 5.79 8.04
N LEU A 51 -15.49 6.01 7.04
CA LEU A 51 -15.02 5.01 6.10
C LEU A 51 -13.86 4.16 6.65
N PHE A 52 -12.94 4.78 7.39
CA PHE A 52 -11.71 4.16 7.88
C PHE A 52 -11.73 3.85 9.39
N GLY A 53 -12.52 4.59 10.17
CA GLY A 53 -12.80 4.23 11.57
C GLY A 53 -13.73 3.02 11.63
N GLY A 54 -13.46 2.07 12.53
CA GLY A 54 -14.22 0.81 12.69
C GLY A 54 -15.62 0.98 13.31
N GLY A 55 -16.41 1.96 12.86
CA GLY A 55 -17.75 2.28 13.36
C GLY A 55 -17.80 2.96 14.75
N SER A 56 -16.68 3.02 15.47
CA SER A 56 -16.57 3.66 16.78
C SER A 56 -16.40 5.18 16.66
N ASN A 57 -17.46 5.94 17.00
CA ASN A 57 -17.43 7.41 17.03
C ASN A 57 -16.69 7.99 18.27
N LYS A 58 -15.57 7.37 18.63
CA LYS A 58 -14.73 7.68 19.80
C LYS A 58 -13.26 7.56 19.42
N VAL A 59 -12.59 8.70 19.32
CA VAL A 59 -11.13 8.78 19.24
C VAL A 59 -10.59 8.92 20.65
N GLU A 60 -10.30 7.80 21.31
CA GLU A 60 -9.58 7.82 22.58
C GLU A 60 -8.13 8.25 22.32
N LYS A 61 -7.56 9.12 23.17
CA LYS A 61 -6.16 9.57 23.00
C LYS A 61 -5.23 8.39 23.26
N ALA A 62 -4.33 8.10 22.31
CA ALA A 62 -3.32 7.06 22.48
C ALA A 62 -2.53 7.26 23.79
N THR A 63 -2.42 6.19 24.59
CA THR A 63 -1.65 6.15 25.82
C THR A 63 -0.19 6.46 25.53
N ASP A 64 0.45 7.27 26.38
CA ASP A 64 1.83 7.70 26.21
C ASP A 64 2.80 6.52 26.32
N GLN A 65 3.32 6.04 25.20
CA GLN A 65 4.27 4.93 25.14
C GLN A 65 5.70 5.35 25.53
N SER A 66 6.00 6.65 25.68
CA SER A 66 7.36 7.08 26.03
C SER A 66 7.81 6.61 27.42
N VAL A 67 6.86 6.43 28.35
CA VAL A 67 7.10 5.86 29.68
C VAL A 67 7.42 4.35 29.63
N HIS A 68 7.05 3.67 28.54
CA HIS A 68 7.35 2.27 28.28
C HIS A 68 8.56 2.07 27.36
N TYR A 69 9.19 3.15 26.89
CA TYR A 69 10.33 3.09 25.98
C TYR A 69 11.65 3.12 26.76
N ASP A 70 12.04 1.97 27.31
CA ASP A 70 13.33 1.76 27.98
C ASP A 70 14.48 1.61 26.96
N GLY A 71 14.71 2.68 26.20
CA GLY A 71 15.91 2.97 25.42
C GLY A 71 16.62 1.79 24.73
N VAL A 72 16.02 1.20 23.69
CA VAL A 72 16.70 0.18 22.85
C VAL A 72 17.81 0.83 22.00
N THR A 73 18.97 1.06 22.61
CA THR A 73 20.24 1.33 21.92
C THR A 73 20.84 0.01 21.46
N ALA A 74 20.35 -0.50 20.33
CA ALA A 74 20.86 -1.72 19.73
C ALA A 74 22.09 -1.43 18.83
N ASP A 75 23.22 -2.16 18.86
CA ASP A 75 23.74 -3.18 19.80
C ASP A 75 22.73 -4.21 20.33
N SER A 76 22.20 -4.99 19.39
CA SER A 76 21.00 -5.84 19.48
C SER A 76 21.25 -7.27 20.02
N PRO A 77 20.21 -8.02 20.49
CA PRO A 77 19.12 -7.62 21.40
C PRO A 77 19.16 -8.53 22.67
N PRO A 78 18.36 -9.60 22.96
CA PRO A 78 17.08 -10.14 22.43
C PRO A 78 15.90 -10.13 23.45
N ALA A 79 14.67 -10.33 22.91
CA ALA A 79 13.39 -10.56 23.61
C ALA A 79 12.82 -9.37 24.44
N GLU A 80 11.50 -9.23 24.64
CA GLU A 80 10.33 -10.07 24.27
C GLU A 80 9.41 -9.40 23.22
N ALA A 81 8.29 -10.04 22.85
CA ALA A 81 7.33 -9.52 21.86
C ALA A 81 5.87 -9.86 22.22
N THR A 82 4.95 -8.94 21.92
CA THR A 82 3.47 -9.07 21.99
C THR A 82 2.86 -7.85 21.28
N GLU A 83 1.79 -7.91 20.47
CA GLU A 83 1.13 -9.04 19.79
C GLU A 83 0.26 -8.51 18.61
N ASN A 84 -0.40 -9.40 17.84
CA ASN A 84 -1.21 -9.18 16.61
C ASN A 84 -0.37 -8.96 15.33
N ASP A 85 -0.38 -9.85 14.33
CA ASP A 85 -1.59 -10.32 13.64
C ASP A 85 -1.61 -11.84 13.28
N THR A 86 -2.83 -12.36 13.23
CA THR A 86 -3.37 -13.64 12.71
C THR A 86 -2.40 -14.57 11.95
N GLN A 87 -1.61 -15.35 12.68
CA GLN A 87 -0.86 -16.48 12.09
C GLN A 87 -1.75 -17.73 11.94
N LYS A 88 -2.45 -17.88 10.81
CA LYS A 88 -2.90 -19.22 10.37
C LYS A 88 -1.69 -20.03 9.92
N ALA A 89 -1.03 -20.68 10.87
CA ALA A 89 0.04 -21.65 10.59
C ALA A 89 -0.48 -22.80 9.73
N ASP A 90 0.26 -23.10 8.67
CA ASP A 90 0.16 -24.34 7.90
C ASP A 90 1.60 -24.85 7.67
N VAL A 91 1.80 -26.17 7.69
CA VAL A 91 3.11 -26.77 8.00
C VAL A 91 3.73 -27.42 6.77
N SER A 92 4.81 -26.82 6.26
CA SER A 92 5.61 -27.40 5.16
C SER A 92 7.12 -27.18 5.36
N GLU A 93 7.68 -28.06 6.21
CA GLU A 93 8.89 -28.84 5.93
C GLU A 93 10.13 -28.17 5.28
N ALA A 94 11.15 -27.87 6.10
CA ALA A 94 12.56 -28.22 5.82
C ALA A 94 13.52 -27.87 7.00
N GLY A 95 14.08 -28.88 7.66
CA GLY A 95 15.27 -28.75 8.52
C GLY A 95 15.03 -28.33 9.99
N PRO A 96 16.00 -28.59 10.90
CA PRO A 96 15.88 -28.31 12.34
C PRO A 96 16.25 -26.86 12.72
N GLU A 97 15.94 -25.91 11.85
CA GLU A 97 16.21 -24.48 12.04
C GLU A 97 14.89 -23.77 12.40
N ALA A 98 14.80 -23.14 13.57
CA ALA A 98 13.55 -22.50 14.04
C ALA A 98 13.32 -21.13 13.37
N PHE A 99 13.04 -21.12 12.06
CA PHE A 99 12.81 -19.89 11.30
C PHE A 99 11.34 -19.41 11.34
N THR A 100 11.16 -18.09 11.37
CA THR A 100 9.86 -17.40 11.24
C THR A 100 9.76 -16.72 9.87
N TRP A 101 8.60 -16.78 9.22
CA TRP A 101 8.34 -15.98 8.02
C TRP A 101 7.97 -14.55 8.40
N VAL A 102 8.63 -13.58 7.77
CA VAL A 102 8.39 -12.14 7.98
C VAL A 102 8.09 -11.49 6.62
N HIS A 103 6.93 -10.85 6.49
CA HIS A 103 6.59 -10.02 5.33
C HIS A 103 7.30 -8.66 5.42
N HIS A 104 7.83 -8.18 4.29
CA HIS A 104 8.61 -6.94 4.21
C HIS A 104 7.96 -5.92 3.26
N THR A 105 8.41 -4.66 3.28
CA THR A 105 7.75 -3.54 2.57
C THR A 105 7.90 -3.55 1.05
N ASP A 106 8.65 -4.50 0.51
CA ASP A 106 8.84 -4.78 -0.91
C ASP A 106 7.82 -5.79 -1.48
N GLY A 107 6.97 -6.38 -0.62
CA GLY A 107 5.98 -7.39 -0.99
C GLY A 107 6.49 -8.84 -0.91
N TYR A 108 7.74 -9.05 -0.51
CA TYR A 108 8.31 -10.38 -0.31
C TYR A 108 8.28 -10.82 1.15
N HIS A 109 8.42 -12.12 1.34
CA HIS A 109 8.59 -12.76 2.63
C HIS A 109 10.03 -13.28 2.76
N TYR A 110 10.62 -13.06 3.93
CA TYR A 110 11.96 -13.50 4.26
C TYR A 110 11.92 -14.48 5.44
N LYS A 111 12.83 -15.47 5.44
CA LYS A 111 13.03 -16.35 6.59
C LYS A 111 13.92 -15.64 7.60
N ARG A 112 13.40 -15.39 8.81
CA ARG A 112 14.18 -14.91 9.96
C ARG A 112 14.54 -16.10 10.86
N ASN A 113 15.83 -16.31 11.07
CA ASN A 113 16.36 -17.41 11.88
C ASN A 113 16.20 -17.14 13.39
N SER A 114 16.56 -18.11 14.24
CA SER A 114 16.62 -17.96 15.70
C SER A 114 17.43 -16.73 16.14
N ASP A 115 18.53 -16.49 15.43
CA ASP A 115 19.54 -15.47 15.77
C ASP A 115 19.12 -14.05 15.33
N GLY A 116 17.88 -13.89 14.87
CA GLY A 116 17.36 -12.65 14.29
C GLY A 116 17.89 -12.33 12.88
N SER A 117 18.87 -13.09 12.38
CA SER A 117 19.39 -12.97 11.01
C SER A 117 18.35 -13.36 9.96
N PHE A 118 18.42 -12.76 8.78
CA PHE A 118 17.51 -13.03 7.67
C PHE A 118 18.22 -13.77 6.53
N ALA A 119 17.55 -14.74 5.92
CA ALA A 119 18.01 -15.35 4.67
C ALA A 119 17.91 -14.32 3.52
N PRO A 120 18.91 -14.17 2.66
CA PRO A 120 18.92 -13.17 1.59
C PRO A 120 17.97 -13.49 0.42
N THR A 121 17.40 -14.70 0.38
CA THR A 121 16.49 -15.15 -0.68
C THR A 121 15.06 -14.64 -0.44
N PRO A 122 14.51 -13.72 -1.26
CA PRO A 122 13.10 -13.34 -1.19
C PRO A 122 12.19 -14.49 -1.58
N HIS A 123 11.02 -14.58 -0.95
CA HIS A 123 9.97 -15.55 -1.29
C HIS A 123 8.63 -14.85 -1.50
N THR A 124 7.82 -15.36 -2.42
CA THR A 124 6.40 -14.98 -2.57
C THR A 124 5.52 -15.97 -1.82
N LYS A 125 4.32 -15.51 -1.42
CA LYS A 125 3.29 -16.36 -0.81
C LYS A 125 2.23 -16.68 -1.87
N ASN A 126 1.98 -17.96 -2.11
CA ASN A 126 0.98 -18.43 -3.06
C ASN A 126 -0.43 -18.38 -2.45
N GLU A 127 -1.47 -18.54 -3.27
CA GLU A 127 -2.88 -18.56 -2.82
C GLU A 127 -3.14 -19.70 -1.81
N ASP A 128 -2.46 -20.84 -1.97
CA ASP A 128 -2.48 -21.98 -1.02
C ASP A 128 -1.80 -21.68 0.33
N GLY A 129 -1.15 -20.52 0.48
CA GLY A 129 -0.42 -20.12 1.68
C GLY A 129 1.05 -20.56 1.73
N THR A 130 1.45 -21.51 0.88
CA THR A 130 2.84 -21.99 0.69
C THR A 130 3.76 -20.87 0.21
N TYR A 131 5.04 -20.90 0.59
CA TYR A 131 6.05 -19.94 0.14
C TYR A 131 6.94 -20.49 -0.97
N SER A 132 7.06 -19.76 -2.08
CA SER A 132 7.96 -20.07 -3.20
C SER A 132 9.13 -19.07 -3.22
N PRO A 133 10.39 -19.49 -3.46
CA PRO A 133 11.47 -18.53 -3.69
C PRO A 133 11.20 -17.70 -4.96
N TYR A 134 11.46 -16.41 -4.90
CA TYR A 134 11.38 -15.52 -6.07
C TYR A 134 12.65 -15.67 -6.92
N SER A 135 12.48 -15.78 -8.24
CA SER A 135 13.52 -16.09 -9.23
C SER A 135 13.21 -15.47 -10.59
#